data_AF-A0A3A6T1Y3-F1
#
_entry.id   AF-A0A3A6T1Y3-F1
#
_cell.length_a   1.000
_cell.length_b   1.000
_cell.length_c   1.000
_cell.angle_alpha   90.00
_cell.angle_beta   90.00
_cell.angle_gamma   90.00
#
_symmetry.space_group_name_H-M   'P 1'
#
loop_
_entity.id
_entity.type
_entity.pdbx_description
1 polymer ?
#
loop_
_entity_poly.entity_id
_entity_poly.type
_entity_poly.pdbx_seq_one_letter_code
_entity_poly.pdbx_strand_id
1 'polypeptide(L)'
;MKLPFSKLEHDSLQLVVWASRFFFMFGSVFILSGIGKEIYRVVRWLLSPIHFSDGSWASYRYKLDLTHINWQLILLGLILTFISCWLAIKLNSSRKKA
;
A
#
# COMPACT_ATOMS: atom_id res chain seq x y z
N MET A 1 -10.87 26.68 18.04
CA MET A 1 -10.76 25.98 16.74
C MET A 1 -11.61 24.71 16.83
N LYS A 2 -12.84 24.73 16.30
CA LYS A 2 -13.76 23.58 16.38
C LYS A 2 -13.41 22.60 15.27
N LEU A 3 -12.84 21.44 15.61
CA LEU A 3 -12.62 20.34 14.67
C LEU A 3 -13.99 19.90 14.12
N PRO A 4 -14.16 19.75 12.79
CA PRO A 4 -15.45 19.45 12.15
C PRO A 4 -15.97 18.03 12.41
N PHE A 5 -15.46 17.35 13.43
CA PHE A 5 -15.79 15.96 13.78
C PHE A 5 -16.25 15.80 15.23
N SER A 6 -16.45 16.89 15.98
CA SER A 6 -16.80 16.83 17.41
C SER A 6 -18.26 16.43 17.69
N LYS A 7 -19.04 16.02 16.68
CA LYS A 7 -20.43 15.57 16.83
C LYS A 7 -20.74 14.48 15.81
N LEU A 8 -20.20 13.29 16.03
CA LEU A 8 -20.77 12.05 15.51
C LEU A 8 -21.50 11.43 16.69
N GLU A 9 -22.82 11.54 16.71
CA GLU A 9 -23.67 11.17 17.86
C GLU A 9 -23.71 9.65 18.14
N HIS A 10 -23.20 8.83 17.22
CA HIS A 10 -23.07 7.38 17.39
C HIS A 10 -21.60 6.95 17.44
N ASP A 11 -21.20 6.35 18.57
CA ASP A 11 -19.86 5.79 18.80
C ASP A 11 -19.43 4.77 17.73
N SER A 12 -20.39 4.00 17.21
CA SER A 12 -20.17 3.03 16.14
C SER A 12 -19.73 3.70 14.83
N LEU A 13 -20.26 4.89 14.50
CA LEU A 13 -19.87 5.61 13.28
C LEU A 13 -18.47 6.21 13.40
N GLN A 14 -18.09 6.66 14.60
CA GLN A 14 -16.73 7.14 14.87
C GLN A 14 -15.70 6.03 14.71
N LEU A 15 -16.00 4.83 15.21
CA LEU A 15 -15.11 3.67 15.11
C LEU A 15 -14.86 3.28 13.64
N VAL A 16 -15.91 3.27 12.80
CA VAL A 16 -15.77 2.97 11.37
C VAL A 16 -14.94 4.04 10.64
N VAL A 17 -15.12 5.32 10.96
CA VAL A 17 -14.30 6.40 10.38
C VAL A 17 -12.84 6.25 10.78
N TRP A 18 -12.55 5.94 12.04
CA TRP A 18 -11.19 5.68 12.51
C TRP A 18 -10.59 4.45 11.83
N ALA A 19 -11.32 3.34 11.74
CA ALA A 19 -10.88 2.13 11.05
C ALA A 19 -10.55 2.39 9.57
N SER A 20 -11.39 3.14 8.87
CA SER A 20 -11.13 3.56 7.47
C SER A 20 -9.84 4.38 7.37
N ARG A 21 -9.62 5.35 8.27
CA ARG A 21 -8.38 6.15 8.30
C ARG A 21 -7.15 5.28 8.55
N PHE A 22 -7.23 4.35 9.51
CA PHE A 22 -6.14 3.42 9.80
C PHE A 22 -5.83 2.52 8.60
N PHE A 23 -6.84 1.92 7.97
CA PHE A 23 -6.64 1.10 6.78
C PHE A 23 -6.02 1.88 5.62
N PHE A 24 -6.42 3.15 5.43
CA PHE A 24 -5.81 3.99 4.41
C PHE A 24 -4.32 4.27 4.68
N MET A 25 -3.99 4.63 5.93
CA MET A 25 -2.62 4.89 6.37
C MET A 25 -1.73 3.66 6.21
N PHE A 26 -2.13 2.52 6.77
CA PHE A 26 -1.38 1.27 6.66
C PHE A 26 -1.29 0.79 5.20
N GLY A 27 -2.38 0.92 4.44
CA GLY A 27 -2.41 0.57 3.02
C GLY A 27 -1.39 1.37 2.21
N SER A 28 -1.35 2.68 2.41
CA SER A 28 -0.38 3.58 1.75
C SER A 28 1.06 3.22 2.12
N VAL A 29 1.33 2.96 3.40
CA VAL A 29 2.67 2.58 3.88
C VAL A 29 3.13 1.26 3.26
N PHE A 30 2.27 0.26 3.18
CA PHE A 30 2.62 -1.03 2.57
C PHE A 30 2.87 -0.92 1.06
N ILE A 31 2.04 -0.13 0.35
CA ILE A 31 2.26 0.15 -1.09
C ILE A 31 3.62 0.81 -1.29
N LEU A 32 3.90 1.91 -0.58
CA LEU A 32 5.15 2.67 -0.73
C LEU A 32 6.37 1.82 -0.37
N SER A 33 6.30 1.04 0.71
CA SER A 33 7.37 0.13 1.15
C SER A 33 7.63 -0.97 0.13
N GLY A 34 6.58 -1.60 -0.40
CA GLY A 34 6.70 -2.66 -1.41
C GLY A 34 7.26 -2.13 -2.73
N ILE A 35 6.76 -1.00 -3.22
CA ILE A 35 7.27 -0.33 -4.42
C ILE A 35 8.73 0.08 -4.23
N GLY A 36 9.07 0.74 -3.13
CA GLY A 36 10.44 1.19 -2.86
C GLY A 36 11.45 0.04 -2.83
N LYS A 37 11.10 -1.09 -2.19
CA LYS A 37 11.94 -2.29 -2.17
C LYS A 37 12.09 -2.93 -3.54
N GLU A 38 11.03 -2.92 -4.35
CA GLU A 38 11.08 -3.49 -5.71
C GLU A 38 11.91 -2.60 -6.64
N ILE A 39 11.74 -1.27 -6.59
CA ILE A 39 12.59 -0.31 -7.30
C ILE A 39 14.05 -0.50 -6.90
N TYR A 40 14.35 -0.63 -5.60
CA TYR A 40 15.72 -0.87 -5.14
C TYR A 40 16.31 -2.16 -5.71
N ARG A 41 15.53 -3.25 -5.81
CA ARG A 41 15.98 -4.50 -6.46
C ARG A 41 16.26 -4.29 -7.94
N VAL A 42 15.38 -3.59 -8.66
CA VAL A 42 15.56 -3.29 -10.09
C VAL A 42 16.78 -2.40 -10.33
N VAL A 43 16.97 -1.37 -9.51
CA VAL A 43 18.13 -0.47 -9.59
C VAL A 43 19.42 -1.23 -9.28
N ARG A 44 19.45 -2.05 -8.23
CA ARG A 44 20.61 -2.88 -7.92
C ARG A 44 20.93 -3.87 -9.03
N TRP A 45 19.90 -4.39 -9.70
CA TRP A 45 20.06 -5.22 -10.88
C TRP A 45 20.69 -4.44 -12.05
N LEU A 46 20.14 -3.27 -12.39
CA LEU A 46 20.64 -2.41 -13.46
C LEU A 46 22.09 -1.94 -13.22
N LEU A 47 22.44 -1.64 -11.96
CA LEU A 47 23.76 -1.16 -11.56
C LEU A 47 24.74 -2.30 -11.26
N SER A 48 24.33 -3.57 -11.30
CA SER A 48 25.23 -4.68 -11.03
C SER A 48 26.32 -4.74 -12.13
N PRO A 49 27.61 -4.60 -11.78
CA PRO A 49 28.68 -4.60 -12.78
C PRO A 49 28.80 -6.00 -13.40
N ILE A 50 28.71 -6.08 -14.73
CA ILE A 50 28.87 -7.33 -15.47
C ILE A 50 30.38 -7.58 -15.68
N HIS A 51 31.10 -8.11 -14.70
CA HIS A 51 32.49 -8.55 -14.90
C HIS A 51 32.68 -9.99 -14.44
N PHE A 52 33.05 -10.85 -15.38
CA PHE A 52 33.62 -12.17 -15.12
C PHE A 52 35.06 -12.19 -15.63
N SER A 53 35.96 -12.80 -14.86
CA SER A 53 37.33 -13.11 -15.28
C SER A 53 37.40 -14.12 -16.44
N ASP A 54 36.28 -14.79 -16.73
CA ASP A 54 36.21 -15.94 -17.66
C ASP A 54 35.32 -15.66 -18.89
N GLY A 55 34.91 -14.41 -19.11
CA GLY A 55 34.10 -14.00 -20.29
C GLY A 55 32.65 -14.53 -20.33
N SER A 56 32.21 -15.31 -19.34
CA SER A 56 30.83 -15.79 -19.25
C SER A 56 29.94 -14.85 -18.43
N TRP A 57 28.73 -14.57 -18.92
CA TRP A 57 27.88 -13.52 -18.37
C TRP A 57 26.93 -14.12 -17.33
N ALA A 58 27.20 -13.94 -16.03
CA ALA A 58 26.14 -14.09 -15.03
C ALA A 58 25.67 -12.70 -14.60
N SER A 59 24.79 -12.12 -15.41
CA SER A 59 23.93 -11.05 -14.92
C SER A 59 23.17 -11.59 -13.71
N TYR A 60 23.06 -10.80 -12.64
CA TYR A 60 22.09 -11.07 -11.58
C TYR A 60 20.75 -11.21 -12.32
N ARG A 61 20.14 -12.39 -12.45
CA ARG A 61 18.91 -12.51 -13.24
C ARG A 61 17.77 -11.93 -12.43
N TYR A 62 17.41 -10.67 -12.67
CA TYR A 62 16.16 -10.14 -12.16
C TYR A 62 15.03 -10.91 -12.84
N LYS A 63 14.28 -11.67 -12.04
CA LYS A 63 13.04 -12.32 -12.46
C LYS A 63 11.91 -11.59 -11.75
N LEU A 64 10.96 -11.09 -12.53
CA LEU A 64 9.71 -10.59 -12.00
C LEU A 64 8.98 -11.76 -11.33
N ASP A 65 8.97 -11.75 -10.00
CA ASP A 65 8.33 -12.78 -9.18
C ASP A 65 7.22 -12.13 -8.35
N LEU A 66 5.99 -12.30 -8.83
CA LEU A 66 4.79 -11.78 -8.18
C LEU A 66 4.49 -12.49 -6.85
N THR A 67 5.12 -13.64 -6.57
CA THR A 67 4.98 -14.34 -5.29
C THR A 67 5.91 -13.77 -4.21
N HIS A 68 6.86 -12.92 -4.60
CA HIS A 68 7.80 -12.29 -3.69
C HIS A 68 7.09 -11.37 -2.67
N ILE A 69 7.63 -11.32 -1.44
CA ILE A 69 7.04 -10.57 -0.31
C ILE A 69 6.76 -9.09 -0.63
N ASN A 70 7.57 -8.46 -1.48
CA ASN A 70 7.36 -7.08 -1.93
C ASN A 70 6.01 -6.90 -2.63
N TRP A 71 5.66 -7.82 -3.53
CA TRP A 71 4.40 -7.81 -4.27
C TRP A 71 3.21 -8.16 -3.36
N GLN A 72 3.41 -9.05 -2.39
CA GLN A 72 2.41 -9.33 -1.37
C GLN A 72 2.10 -8.11 -0.50
N LEU A 73 3.12 -7.31 -0.14
CA LEU A 73 2.94 -6.04 0.58
C LEU A 73 2.19 -5.00 -0.25
N ILE A 74 2.52 -4.87 -1.54
CA ILE A 74 1.79 -3.99 -2.46
C ILE A 74 0.33 -4.41 -2.55
N LEU A 75 0.07 -5.70 -2.77
CA LEU A 75 -1.29 -6.24 -2.89
C LEU A 75 -2.09 -6.03 -1.60
N LEU A 76 -1.51 -6.34 -0.44
CA LEU A 76 -2.13 -6.11 0.86
C LEU A 76 -2.47 -4.62 1.04
N GLY A 77 -1.55 -3.73 0.68
CA GLY A 77 -1.77 -2.30 0.77
C GLY A 77 -2.88 -1.79 -0.15
N LEU A 78 -2.99 -2.33 -1.37
CA LEU A 78 -4.09 -2.05 -2.29
C LEU A 78 -5.43 -2.52 -1.72
N ILE A 79 -5.49 -3.71 -1.13
CA ILE A 79 -6.71 -4.24 -0.50
C ILE A 79 -7.15 -3.33 0.66
N LEU A 80 -6.25 -2.95 1.55
CA LEU A 80 -6.57 -2.07 2.68
C LEU A 80 -7.04 -0.69 2.22
N THR A 81 -6.40 -0.12 1.19
CA THR A 81 -6.79 1.16 0.61
C THR A 81 -8.17 1.07 -0.04
N PHE A 82 -8.44 -0.02 -0.78
CA PHE A 82 -9.74 -0.28 -1.39
C PHE A 82 -10.85 -0.40 -0.34
N ILE A 83 -10.63 -1.18 0.73
CA ILE A 83 -11.58 -1.32 1.84
C ILE A 83 -11.85 0.04 2.48
N SER A 84 -10.81 0.85 2.69
CA SER A 84 -10.97 2.19 3.24
C SER A 84 -11.85 3.10 2.35
N CYS A 85 -11.56 3.15 1.05
CA CYS A 85 -12.36 3.92 0.09
C CYS A 85 -13.82 3.42 0.03
N TRP A 86 -14.01 2.11 0.03
CA TRP A 86 -15.34 1.50 0.06
C TRP A 86 -16.14 1.90 1.30
N LEU A 87 -15.52 1.84 2.49
CA LEU A 87 -16.12 2.27 3.75
C LEU A 87 -16.49 3.75 3.71
N ALA A 88 -15.60 4.61 3.19
CA ALA A 88 -15.85 6.04 3.06
C ALA A 88 -17.05 6.34 2.15
N ILE A 89 -17.16 5.64 1.01
CA ILE A 89 -18.30 5.78 0.08
C ILE A 89 -19.60 5.35 0.76
N LYS A 90 -19.60 4.22 1.47
CA LYS A 90 -20.77 3.71 2.18
C LYS A 90 -21.23 4.68 3.28
N LEU A 91 -20.30 5.20 4.08
CA LEU A 91 -20.61 6.21 5.09
C LEU A 91 -21.23 7.48 4.49
N ASN A 92 -20.70 7.95 3.36
CA ASN A 92 -21.21 9.14 2.70
C ASN A 92 -22.61 8.92 2.08
N SER A 93 -22.86 7.72 1.54
CA SER A 93 -24.18 7.33 1.02
C SER A 93 -25.23 7.25 2.13
N SER A 94 -24.89 6.69 3.29
CA SER A 94 -25.79 6.60 4.44
C SER A 94 -26.10 7.98 5.04
N ARG A 95 -25.13 8.90 5.07
CA ARG A 95 -25.35 10.28 5.54
C ARG A 95 -26.33 11.07 4.67
N LYS A 96 -26.40 10.79 3.36
CA LYS A 96 -27.36 11.45 2.45
C LYS A 96 -28.80 10.94 2.60
N LYS A 97 -29.01 9.81 3.29
CA LYS A 97 -30.32 9.17 3.47
C LYS A 97 -30.93 9.42 4.86
N ALA A 98 -30.13 9.90 5.81
CA ALA A 98 -30.54 10.29 7.16
C ALA A 98 -30.81 11.80 7.20
#